data_AF-A0A9E2K371-F1
#
_entry.id   AF-A0A9E2K371-F1
#
_cell.length_a   1.000
_cell.length_b   1.000
_cell.length_c   1.000
_cell.angle_alpha   90.00
_cell.angle_beta   90.00
_cell.angle_gamma   90.00
#
_symmetry.space_group_name_H-M   'P 1'
#
loop_
_entity.id
_entity.type
_entity.pdbx_description
1 polymer ?
#
loop_
_entity_poly.entity_id
_entity_poly.type
_entity_poly.pdbx_seq_one_letter_code
_entity_poly.pdbx_strand_id
1 'polypeptide(L)'
;MTAVDTDLGDPTVLAVRPQPLGAFPLPLGYLLIPASPETEAARLALLAGQVPQWPAALKAHELALAGDREGALAALSGTDPISRYNRFVMDPESQDPDELRAALGEFAVLVDVVLFALGLSDAVPEIGSATGELAAVVDSVRASKALDEGDPDGAIAHLDQAAAAAGEVSEPLRGVLLGASASIAGGDDAAVRFERALKALEGADGLRVARAEMHLGLAGLLHEQAEDRPDLMVRAVPHYHSALQLVLREEAPLLWAAAHANLAAAYLTMPMTEASGQLRLGVAAQSLRSALKVYTPEDYPEQWASVQLNLANSLVYTPSNHQADNLVEAVELYEAVLRARDRDRDPMGRARVLANQGNVLAHLG
;
A
#
# COMPACT_ATOMS: atom_id res chain seq x y z
N MET A 1 -21.96 -20.59 13.68
CA MET A 1 -22.15 -19.48 14.63
C MET A 1 -22.29 -20.08 16.01
N THR A 2 -21.17 -20.48 16.59
CA THR A 2 -21.08 -20.99 17.96
C THR A 2 -20.58 -19.84 18.82
N ALA A 3 -21.38 -19.44 19.80
CA ALA A 3 -21.05 -18.37 20.74
C ALA A 3 -19.74 -18.73 21.47
N VAL A 4 -18.74 -17.87 21.34
CA VAL A 4 -17.55 -17.91 22.18
C VAL A 4 -17.98 -17.35 23.52
N ASP A 5 -18.00 -18.21 24.53
CA ASP A 5 -18.26 -17.83 25.92
C ASP A 5 -16.98 -17.15 26.45
N THR A 6 -16.87 -15.84 26.26
CA THR A 6 -15.79 -15.04 26.84
C THR A 6 -16.22 -14.59 28.23
N ASP A 7 -15.71 -15.26 29.25
CA ASP A 7 -15.74 -14.77 30.63
C ASP A 7 -14.88 -13.50 30.72
N LEU A 8 -15.52 -12.34 30.54
CA LEU A 8 -14.91 -11.00 30.56
C LEU A 8 -14.59 -10.53 32.00
N GLY A 9 -14.66 -11.43 33.00
CA GLY A 9 -14.54 -11.11 34.43
C GLY A 9 -13.22 -11.51 35.11
N ASP A 10 -12.31 -12.21 34.43
CA ASP A 10 -11.06 -12.69 35.05
C ASP A 10 -9.89 -11.68 34.87
N PRO A 11 -9.35 -11.09 35.96
CA PRO A 11 -8.24 -10.14 35.92
C PRO A 11 -6.88 -10.74 35.50
N THR A 12 -6.81 -12.04 35.17
CA THR A 12 -5.62 -12.70 34.60
C THR A 12 -5.61 -12.75 33.07
N VAL A 13 -6.68 -12.31 32.42
CA VAL A 13 -6.77 -12.30 30.95
C VAL A 13 -5.99 -11.12 30.41
N LEU A 14 -4.77 -11.41 29.92
CA LEU A 14 -3.89 -10.47 29.21
C LEU A 14 -4.68 -9.85 28.06
N ALA A 15 -4.90 -10.60 26.98
CA ALA A 15 -5.74 -10.25 25.85
C ALA A 15 -6.55 -11.50 25.45
N VAL A 16 -7.69 -11.31 24.78
CA VAL A 16 -8.50 -12.44 24.27
C VAL A 16 -8.22 -12.61 22.79
N ARG A 17 -8.10 -13.86 22.34
CA ARG A 17 -8.05 -14.22 20.91
C ARG A 17 -9.47 -14.09 20.30
N PRO A 18 -9.62 -13.61 19.06
CA PRO A 18 -8.57 -13.10 18.20
C PRO A 18 -8.20 -11.64 18.45
N GLN A 19 -6.94 -11.29 18.17
CA GLN A 19 -6.43 -9.93 18.17
C GLN A 19 -6.47 -9.33 16.75
N PRO A 20 -6.80 -8.03 16.61
CA PRO A 20 -6.78 -7.34 15.31
C PRO A 20 -5.36 -6.96 14.89
N LEU A 21 -4.45 -7.93 14.83
CA LEU A 21 -3.10 -7.70 14.34
C LEU A 21 -3.13 -7.31 12.86
N GLY A 22 -2.24 -6.39 12.47
CA GLY A 22 -2.19 -5.82 11.12
C GLY A 22 -3.22 -4.73 10.84
N ALA A 23 -4.05 -4.34 11.82
CA ALA A 23 -5.02 -3.24 11.64
C ALA A 23 -4.38 -1.84 11.61
N PHE A 24 -3.10 -1.72 11.98
CA PHE A 24 -2.33 -0.48 12.01
C PHE A 24 -1.08 -0.62 11.12
N PRO A 25 -0.49 0.49 10.65
CA PRO A 25 0.80 0.46 9.95
C PRO A 25 1.91 -0.10 10.86
N LEU A 26 2.94 -0.71 10.29
CA LEU A 26 4.08 -1.21 11.06
C LEU A 26 4.89 -0.05 11.70
N PRO A 27 5.44 -0.25 12.91
CA PRO A 27 5.33 -1.45 13.77
C PRO A 27 4.04 -1.53 14.59
N LEU A 28 3.19 -0.50 14.56
CA LEU A 28 1.95 -0.42 15.34
C LEU A 28 0.95 -1.55 15.01
N GLY A 29 1.10 -2.20 13.85
CA GLY A 29 0.35 -3.39 13.46
C GLY A 29 0.46 -4.56 14.45
N TYR A 30 1.42 -4.53 15.38
CA TYR A 30 1.59 -5.54 16.42
C TYR A 30 1.00 -5.15 17.78
N LEU A 31 0.32 -4.01 17.91
CA LEU A 31 -0.32 -3.58 19.15
C LEU A 31 -1.41 -4.56 19.58
N LEU A 32 -1.44 -4.88 20.87
CA LEU A 32 -2.51 -5.65 21.49
C LEU A 32 -3.66 -4.73 21.87
N ILE A 33 -4.88 -5.21 21.64
CA ILE A 33 -6.12 -4.56 22.08
C ILE A 33 -6.66 -5.33 23.29
N PRO A 34 -6.71 -4.71 24.50
CA PRO A 34 -7.26 -5.35 25.69
C PRO A 34 -8.72 -5.74 25.45
N ALA A 35 -9.13 -6.87 26.00
CA ALA A 35 -10.52 -7.32 25.95
C ALA A 35 -11.28 -6.81 27.17
N SER A 36 -12.35 -6.05 26.94
CA SER A 36 -13.30 -5.65 27.95
C SER A 36 -14.65 -5.36 27.28
N PRO A 37 -15.75 -5.28 28.05
CA PRO A 37 -17.03 -4.84 27.51
C PRO A 37 -16.97 -3.48 26.79
N GLU A 38 -16.04 -2.60 27.16
CA GLU A 38 -15.85 -1.27 26.56
C GLU A 38 -15.08 -1.31 25.24
N THR A 39 -14.19 -2.29 25.05
CA THR A 39 -13.31 -2.38 23.88
C THR A 39 -13.78 -3.37 22.83
N GLU A 40 -14.76 -4.22 23.15
CA GLU A 40 -15.17 -5.32 22.27
C GLU A 40 -15.73 -4.85 20.93
N ALA A 41 -16.57 -3.81 20.93
CA ALA A 41 -17.08 -3.23 19.68
C ALA A 41 -15.94 -2.69 18.80
N ALA A 42 -14.91 -2.11 19.41
CA ALA A 42 -13.74 -1.61 18.68
C ALA A 42 -12.87 -2.75 18.14
N ARG A 43 -12.67 -3.82 18.93
CA ARG A 43 -11.96 -5.04 18.49
C ARG A 43 -12.62 -5.67 17.27
N LEU A 44 -13.93 -5.85 17.29
CA LEU A 44 -14.69 -6.43 16.18
C LEU A 44 -14.62 -5.56 14.92
N ALA A 45 -14.70 -4.24 15.05
CA ALA A 45 -14.52 -3.33 13.93
C ALA A 45 -13.10 -3.43 13.34
N LEU A 46 -12.06 -3.41 14.17
CA LEU A 46 -10.68 -3.53 13.69
C LEU A 46 -10.43 -4.88 13.00
N LEU A 47 -10.96 -5.99 13.53
CA LEU A 47 -10.89 -7.32 12.91
C LEU A 47 -11.57 -7.35 11.53
N ALA A 48 -12.62 -6.55 11.35
CA ALA A 48 -13.32 -6.36 10.09
C ALA A 48 -12.66 -5.30 9.17
N GLY A 49 -11.48 -4.78 9.53
CA GLY A 49 -10.76 -3.79 8.73
C GLY A 49 -11.46 -2.42 8.72
N GLN A 50 -12.18 -2.10 9.79
CA GLN A 50 -12.92 -0.85 9.98
C GLN A 50 -12.27 0.02 11.07
N VAL A 51 -12.29 1.34 10.89
CA VAL A 51 -11.89 2.27 11.96
C VAL A 51 -13.02 2.32 12.99
N PRO A 52 -12.78 1.93 14.26
CA PRO A 52 -13.83 1.87 15.26
C PRO A 52 -14.24 3.26 15.73
N GLN A 53 -15.40 3.35 16.38
CA GLN A 53 -15.63 4.42 17.34
C GLN A 53 -14.72 4.17 18.55
N TRP A 54 -13.73 5.03 18.76
CA TRP A 54 -12.72 4.84 19.80
C TRP A 54 -13.32 5.00 21.22
N PRO A 55 -13.27 3.95 22.07
CA PRO A 55 -13.57 4.10 23.48
C PRO A 55 -12.40 4.81 24.19
N ALA A 56 -12.68 5.45 25.33
CA ALA A 56 -11.64 6.14 26.12
C ALA A 56 -10.48 5.21 26.51
N ALA A 57 -10.76 3.93 26.77
CA ALA A 57 -9.78 2.91 27.08
C ALA A 57 -8.76 2.64 25.96
N LEU A 58 -9.08 2.98 24.70
CA LEU A 58 -8.19 2.81 23.54
C LEU A 58 -7.66 4.14 23.00
N LYS A 59 -7.58 5.18 23.86
CA LYS A 59 -7.08 6.49 23.45
C LYS A 59 -5.66 6.44 22.88
N ALA A 60 -4.80 5.57 23.45
CA ALA A 60 -3.46 5.36 22.94
C ALA A 60 -3.44 4.83 21.49
N HIS A 61 -4.31 3.86 21.18
CA HIS A 61 -4.42 3.29 19.84
C HIS A 61 -4.98 4.28 18.82
N GLU A 62 -5.94 5.11 19.22
CA GLU A 62 -6.45 6.20 18.39
C GLU A 62 -5.34 7.19 18.02
N LEU A 63 -4.56 7.65 19.01
CA LEU A 63 -3.45 8.57 18.80
C LEU A 63 -2.35 7.95 17.95
N ALA A 64 -2.03 6.68 18.19
CA ALA A 64 -1.06 5.93 17.40
C ALA A 64 -1.48 5.82 15.93
N LEU A 65 -2.76 5.52 15.65
CA LEU A 65 -3.28 5.49 14.26
C LEU A 65 -3.23 6.87 13.61
N ALA A 66 -3.44 7.94 14.37
CA ALA A 66 -3.36 9.32 13.90
C ALA A 66 -1.91 9.82 13.69
N GLY A 67 -0.89 8.99 14.01
CA GLY A 67 0.52 9.35 13.90
C GLY A 67 1.06 10.17 15.09
N ASP A 68 0.28 10.35 16.16
CA ASP A 68 0.71 11.02 17.40
C ASP A 68 1.35 10.01 18.37
N ARG A 69 2.61 9.66 18.10
CA ARG A 69 3.38 8.71 18.91
C ARG A 69 3.58 9.18 20.35
N GLU A 70 3.94 10.45 20.55
CA GLU A 70 4.18 11.00 21.89
C GLU A 70 2.90 10.99 22.74
N GLY A 71 1.77 11.44 22.14
CA GLY A 71 0.47 11.38 22.79
C GLY A 71 0.03 9.94 23.09
N ALA A 72 0.27 9.00 22.17
CA ALA A 72 -0.03 7.59 22.38
C ALA A 72 0.75 7.01 23.57
N LEU A 73 2.06 7.26 23.65
CA LEU A 73 2.90 6.84 24.76
C LEU A 73 2.46 7.46 26.10
N ALA A 74 2.10 8.75 26.10
CA ALA A 74 1.60 9.43 27.29
C ALA A 74 0.25 8.86 27.77
N ALA A 75 -0.59 8.39 26.85
CA ALA A 75 -1.86 7.74 27.16
C ALA A 75 -1.71 6.29 27.68
N LEU A 76 -0.59 5.62 27.43
CA LEU A 76 -0.29 4.26 27.92
C LEU A 76 0.31 4.25 29.33
N SER A 77 -0.46 4.72 30.33
CA SER A 77 0.00 4.80 31.72
C SER A 77 -0.11 3.49 32.52
N GLY A 78 -0.71 2.44 31.96
CA GLY A 78 -0.89 1.16 32.65
C GLY A 78 0.43 0.42 32.90
N THR A 79 0.50 -0.31 34.01
CA THR A 79 1.64 -1.19 34.36
C THR A 79 1.35 -2.66 34.08
N ASP A 80 0.16 -2.98 33.59
CA ASP A 80 -0.21 -4.33 33.17
C ASP A 80 0.62 -4.79 31.95
N PRO A 81 0.71 -6.10 31.69
CA PRO A 81 1.53 -6.62 30.61
C PRO A 81 1.17 -6.10 29.21
N ILE A 82 -0.11 -5.84 28.89
CA ILE A 82 -0.47 -5.26 27.59
C ILE A 82 0.05 -3.83 27.50
N SER A 83 -0.20 -2.99 28.50
CA SER A 83 0.26 -1.60 28.48
C SER A 83 1.78 -1.52 28.35
N ARG A 84 2.51 -2.41 29.05
CA ARG A 84 3.97 -2.55 28.92
C ARG A 84 4.37 -2.96 27.50
N TYR A 85 3.73 -4.00 26.95
CA TYR A 85 4.01 -4.48 25.60
C TYR A 85 3.68 -3.44 24.51
N ASN A 86 2.55 -2.74 24.61
CA ASN A 86 2.18 -1.70 23.65
C ASN A 86 3.15 -0.50 23.69
N ARG A 87 3.68 -0.16 24.87
CA ARG A 87 4.79 0.79 24.97
C ARG A 87 6.05 0.26 24.29
N PHE A 88 6.39 -1.01 24.49
CA PHE A 88 7.51 -1.66 23.80
C PHE A 88 7.39 -1.65 22.27
N VAL A 89 6.22 -1.87 21.70
CA VAL A 89 5.99 -1.77 20.24
C VAL A 89 6.33 -0.37 19.71
N MET A 90 6.01 0.68 20.48
CA MET A 90 6.26 2.07 20.10
C MET A 90 7.64 2.57 20.51
N ASP A 91 8.24 2.01 21.55
CA ASP A 91 9.52 2.38 22.15
C ASP A 91 10.22 1.12 22.70
N PRO A 92 10.95 0.38 21.85
CA PRO A 92 11.52 -0.92 22.22
C PRO A 92 12.54 -0.88 23.35
N GLU A 93 13.16 0.28 23.60
CA GLU A 93 14.10 0.47 24.70
C GLU A 93 13.39 0.66 26.06
N SER A 94 12.07 0.87 26.05
CA SER A 94 11.31 1.21 27.27
C SER A 94 11.10 0.03 28.22
N GLN A 95 11.27 -1.22 27.76
CA GLN A 95 10.96 -2.43 28.53
C GLN A 95 12.04 -3.51 28.30
N ASP A 96 12.25 -4.38 29.29
CA ASP A 96 13.07 -5.58 29.14
C ASP A 96 12.28 -6.66 28.35
N PRO A 97 12.80 -7.12 27.19
CA PRO A 97 12.16 -8.16 26.39
C PRO A 97 11.94 -9.49 27.14
N ASP A 98 12.85 -9.89 28.03
CA ASP A 98 12.72 -11.16 28.75
C ASP A 98 11.59 -11.11 29.78
N GLU A 99 11.43 -9.97 30.46
CA GLU A 99 10.29 -9.74 31.36
C GLU A 99 8.97 -9.73 30.59
N LEU A 100 8.93 -9.16 29.39
CA LEU A 100 7.73 -9.15 28.55
C LEU A 100 7.36 -10.57 28.09
N ARG A 101 8.31 -11.35 27.60
CA ARG A 101 8.07 -12.75 27.20
C ARG A 101 7.47 -13.56 28.36
N ALA A 102 8.02 -13.41 29.56
CA ALA A 102 7.52 -14.10 30.74
C ALA A 102 6.08 -13.68 31.13
N ALA A 103 5.68 -12.45 30.83
CA ALA A 103 4.39 -11.89 31.20
C ALA A 103 3.29 -12.06 30.14
N LEU A 104 3.63 -12.38 28.89
CA LEU A 104 2.69 -12.36 27.75
C LEU A 104 2.06 -13.72 27.38
N GLY A 105 2.51 -14.81 28.00
CA GLY A 105 1.95 -16.15 27.72
C GLY A 105 2.06 -16.52 26.24
N GLU A 106 0.95 -16.87 25.60
CA GLU A 106 0.94 -17.21 24.16
C GLU A 106 1.36 -16.05 23.25
N PHE A 107 1.22 -14.80 23.71
CA PHE A 107 1.61 -13.60 22.95
C PHE A 107 3.11 -13.29 23.03
N ALA A 108 3.89 -14.06 23.78
CA ALA A 108 5.33 -13.84 23.97
C ALA A 108 6.10 -13.80 22.63
N VAL A 109 5.66 -14.58 21.63
CA VAL A 109 6.26 -14.60 20.29
C VAL A 109 6.23 -13.24 19.60
N LEU A 110 5.28 -12.37 19.96
CA LEU A 110 5.21 -11.02 19.40
C LEU A 110 6.39 -10.14 19.81
N VAL A 111 7.02 -10.41 20.95
CA VAL A 111 8.26 -9.71 21.35
C VAL A 111 9.35 -9.96 20.30
N ASP A 112 9.52 -11.21 19.88
CA ASP A 112 10.52 -11.60 18.88
C ASP A 112 10.16 -11.04 17.50
N VAL A 113 8.88 -11.08 17.12
CA VAL A 113 8.35 -10.46 15.89
C VAL A 113 8.69 -8.97 15.84
N VAL A 114 8.43 -8.22 16.92
CA VAL A 114 8.71 -6.78 16.97
C VAL A 114 10.21 -6.51 16.92
N LEU A 115 11.04 -7.23 17.69
CA LEU A 115 12.49 -7.05 17.66
C LEU A 115 13.07 -7.30 16.27
N PHE A 116 12.62 -8.38 15.61
CA PHE A 116 13.08 -8.70 14.26
C PHE A 116 12.58 -7.65 13.25
N ALA A 117 11.29 -7.32 13.26
CA ALA A 117 10.71 -6.38 12.30
C ALA A 117 11.32 -4.97 12.39
N LEU A 118 11.86 -4.59 13.56
CA LEU A 118 12.56 -3.33 13.79
C LEU A 118 14.08 -3.42 13.55
N GLY A 119 14.61 -4.58 13.15
CA GLY A 119 16.05 -4.79 12.94
C GLY A 119 16.86 -4.76 14.24
N LEU A 120 16.22 -4.97 15.39
CA LEU A 120 16.87 -5.03 16.71
C LEU A 120 17.35 -6.45 17.06
N SER A 121 16.96 -7.45 16.26
CA SER A 121 17.39 -8.84 16.37
C SER A 121 17.45 -9.48 14.99
N ASP A 122 18.52 -10.23 14.72
CA ASP A 122 18.64 -11.07 13.52
C ASP A 122 18.00 -12.46 13.72
N ALA A 123 17.57 -12.79 14.93
CA ALA A 123 16.96 -14.07 15.26
C ALA A 123 15.54 -14.14 14.67
N VAL A 124 15.36 -15.01 13.68
CA VAL A 124 14.07 -15.25 13.03
C VAL A 124 13.08 -15.83 14.05
N PRO A 125 11.89 -15.21 14.25
CA PRO A 125 10.91 -15.71 15.22
C PRO A 125 10.46 -17.14 14.89
N GLU A 126 10.43 -18.00 15.90
CA GLU A 126 9.89 -19.36 15.77
C GLU A 126 8.38 -19.36 15.99
N ILE A 127 7.64 -20.07 15.14
CA ILE A 127 6.17 -20.14 15.24
C ILE A 127 5.72 -20.90 16.50
N GLY A 128 6.50 -21.89 16.95
CA GLY A 128 6.18 -22.71 18.12
C GLY A 128 4.77 -23.32 18.02
N SER A 129 3.93 -23.04 19.02
CA SER A 129 2.52 -23.44 19.06
C SER A 129 1.54 -22.33 18.66
N ALA A 130 2.03 -21.22 18.10
CA ALA A 130 1.17 -20.12 17.67
C ALA A 130 0.25 -20.55 16.54
N THR A 131 -0.98 -20.05 16.56
CA THR A 131 -2.03 -20.30 15.55
C THR A 131 -2.69 -18.98 15.15
N GLY A 132 -3.59 -18.99 14.17
CA GLY A 132 -4.41 -17.83 13.78
C GLY A 132 -3.57 -16.59 13.42
N GLU A 133 -3.94 -15.43 13.96
CA GLU A 133 -3.25 -14.17 13.72
C GLU A 133 -1.79 -14.13 14.23
N LEU A 134 -1.45 -14.88 15.29
CA LEU A 134 -0.08 -14.94 15.80
C LEU A 134 0.84 -15.71 14.85
N ALA A 135 0.37 -16.86 14.35
CA ALA A 135 1.07 -17.59 13.30
C ALA A 135 1.23 -16.73 12.04
N ALA A 136 0.18 -16.01 11.65
CA ALA A 136 0.19 -15.16 10.47
C ALA A 136 1.26 -14.05 10.53
N VAL A 137 1.41 -13.36 11.65
CA VAL A 137 2.44 -12.31 11.77
C VAL A 137 3.86 -12.88 11.85
N VAL A 138 4.04 -14.07 12.44
CA VAL A 138 5.34 -14.77 12.44
C VAL A 138 5.75 -15.15 11.03
N ASP A 139 4.86 -15.79 10.27
CA ASP A 139 5.16 -16.16 8.88
C ASP A 139 5.35 -14.93 7.97
N SER A 140 4.64 -13.83 8.21
CA SER A 140 4.88 -12.56 7.49
C SER A 140 6.32 -12.03 7.70
N VAL A 141 6.83 -12.13 8.93
CA VAL A 141 8.23 -11.78 9.23
C VAL A 141 9.22 -12.74 8.55
N ARG A 142 8.92 -14.05 8.56
CA ARG A 142 9.75 -15.06 7.88
C ARG A 142 9.76 -14.86 6.37
N ALA A 143 8.65 -14.40 5.78
CA ALA A 143 8.60 -14.02 4.38
C ALA A 143 9.52 -12.83 4.08
N SER A 144 9.54 -11.82 4.95
CA SER A 144 10.45 -10.68 4.82
C SER A 144 11.91 -11.13 4.86
N LYS A 145 12.26 -12.04 5.79
CA LYS A 145 13.59 -12.66 5.85
C LYS A 145 13.96 -13.42 4.56
N ALA A 146 13.03 -14.21 4.03
CA ALA A 146 13.27 -14.95 2.79
C ALA A 146 13.56 -14.00 1.61
N LEU A 147 12.87 -12.86 1.51
CA LEU A 147 13.18 -11.83 0.52
C LEU A 147 14.59 -11.23 0.71
N ASP A 148 14.99 -10.93 1.93
CA ASP A 148 16.33 -10.42 2.23
C ASP A 148 17.44 -11.42 1.85
N GLU A 149 17.12 -12.71 1.85
CA GLU A 149 18.02 -13.80 1.44
C GLU A 149 17.94 -14.11 -0.07
N GLY A 150 17.09 -13.40 -0.82
CA GLY A 150 16.91 -13.60 -2.25
C GLY A 150 16.08 -14.84 -2.61
N ASP A 151 15.20 -15.28 -1.70
CA ASP A 151 14.27 -16.41 -1.89
C ASP A 151 12.81 -15.94 -2.01
N PRO A 152 12.39 -15.45 -3.20
CA PRO A 152 11.02 -15.00 -3.43
C PRO A 152 9.99 -16.13 -3.34
N ASP A 153 10.36 -17.36 -3.71
CA ASP A 153 9.46 -18.52 -3.65
C ASP A 153 9.17 -18.91 -2.19
N GLY A 154 10.20 -18.91 -1.35
CA GLY A 154 10.06 -19.10 0.10
C GLY A 154 9.23 -17.99 0.74
N ALA A 155 9.43 -16.73 0.33
CA ALA A 155 8.63 -15.61 0.81
C ALA A 155 7.14 -15.76 0.47
N ILE A 156 6.84 -16.13 -0.77
CA ILE A 156 5.48 -16.45 -1.22
C ILE A 156 4.88 -17.59 -0.39
N ALA A 157 5.63 -18.67 -0.17
CA ALA A 157 5.15 -19.81 0.60
C ALA A 157 4.80 -19.42 2.04
N HIS A 158 5.63 -18.59 2.69
CA HIS A 158 5.35 -18.06 4.03
C HIS A 158 4.11 -17.15 4.04
N LEU A 159 3.95 -16.24 3.07
CA LEU A 159 2.77 -15.38 3.01
C LEU A 159 1.48 -16.15 2.73
N ASP A 160 1.54 -17.22 1.94
CA ASP A 160 0.39 -18.08 1.68
C ASP A 160 -0.01 -18.88 2.95
N GLN A 161 0.97 -19.34 3.74
CA GLN A 161 0.74 -19.93 5.06
C GLN A 161 0.14 -18.92 6.03
N ALA A 162 0.69 -17.70 6.07
CA ALA A 162 0.19 -16.61 6.90
C ALA A 162 -1.26 -16.26 6.54
N ALA A 163 -1.57 -16.14 5.25
CA ALA A 163 -2.92 -15.85 4.76
C ALA A 163 -3.92 -16.96 5.11
N ALA A 164 -3.49 -18.23 5.07
CA ALA A 164 -4.33 -19.35 5.49
C ALA A 164 -4.64 -19.29 6.99
N ALA A 165 -3.62 -19.04 7.84
CA ALA A 165 -3.80 -18.92 9.28
C ALA A 165 -4.68 -17.71 9.66
N ALA A 166 -4.48 -16.57 9.00
CA ALA A 166 -5.29 -15.37 9.22
C ALA A 166 -6.76 -15.55 8.80
N GLY A 167 -7.03 -16.34 7.76
CA GLY A 167 -8.38 -16.55 7.21
C GLY A 167 -9.38 -17.20 8.18
N GLU A 168 -8.89 -17.88 9.21
CA GLU A 168 -9.75 -18.44 10.27
C GLU A 168 -10.27 -17.36 11.24
N VAL A 169 -9.69 -16.16 11.18
CA VAL A 169 -9.82 -15.10 12.20
C VAL A 169 -10.26 -13.76 11.61
N SER A 170 -9.56 -13.27 10.59
CA SER A 170 -9.78 -11.97 9.96
C SER A 170 -9.55 -12.08 8.46
N GLU A 171 -10.65 -12.04 7.70
CA GLU A 171 -10.59 -12.01 6.24
C GLU A 171 -9.84 -10.76 5.70
N PRO A 172 -9.94 -9.56 6.32
CA PRO A 172 -9.11 -8.43 5.95
C PRO A 172 -7.60 -8.66 6.12
N LEU A 173 -7.15 -9.23 7.24
CA LEU A 173 -5.73 -9.56 7.44
C LEU A 173 -5.24 -10.56 6.39
N ARG A 174 -6.06 -11.58 6.10
CA ARG A 174 -5.80 -12.51 4.99
C ARG A 174 -5.66 -11.77 3.65
N GLY A 175 -6.52 -10.80 3.38
CA GLY A 175 -6.46 -9.98 2.18
C GLY A 175 -5.15 -9.20 2.06
N VAL A 176 -4.69 -8.57 3.15
CA VAL A 176 -3.40 -7.87 3.20
C VAL A 176 -2.24 -8.83 2.89
N LEU A 177 -2.23 -10.02 3.51
CA LEU A 177 -1.18 -11.02 3.30
C LEU A 177 -1.18 -11.57 1.88
N LEU A 178 -2.35 -11.82 1.29
CA LEU A 178 -2.47 -12.20 -0.12
C LEU A 178 -1.98 -11.10 -1.07
N GLY A 179 -2.22 -9.83 -0.76
CA GLY A 179 -1.72 -8.70 -1.55
C GLY A 179 -0.20 -8.58 -1.49
N ALA A 180 0.41 -8.81 -0.32
CA ALA A 180 1.86 -8.92 -0.19
C ALA A 180 2.40 -10.10 -1.03
N SER A 181 1.74 -11.25 -0.94
CA SER A 181 2.09 -12.46 -1.71
C SER A 181 1.96 -12.23 -3.24
N ALA A 182 0.98 -11.44 -3.66
CA ALA A 182 0.77 -11.04 -5.05
C ALA A 182 1.86 -10.11 -5.59
N SER A 183 2.39 -9.23 -4.73
CA SER A 183 3.40 -8.23 -5.11
C SER A 183 4.78 -8.85 -5.37
N ILE A 184 5.02 -10.04 -4.83
CA ILE A 184 6.25 -10.83 -5.06
C ILE A 184 6.06 -11.78 -6.24
N ALA A 185 4.85 -12.33 -6.41
CA ALA A 185 4.52 -13.21 -7.51
C ALA A 185 4.61 -12.49 -8.88
N GLY A 186 4.85 -13.27 -9.93
CA GLY A 186 4.90 -12.76 -11.32
C GLY A 186 3.74 -13.26 -12.18
N GLY A 187 3.46 -12.54 -13.26
CA GLY A 187 2.58 -13.01 -14.34
C GLY A 187 1.13 -13.27 -13.90
N ASP A 188 0.49 -14.28 -14.47
CA ASP A 188 -0.94 -14.56 -14.26
C ASP A 188 -1.25 -15.01 -12.80
N ASP A 189 -0.29 -15.60 -12.08
CA ASP A 189 -0.47 -15.98 -10.67
C ASP A 189 -0.61 -14.75 -9.78
N ALA A 190 0.20 -13.71 -10.01
CA ALA A 190 0.09 -12.43 -9.31
C ALA A 190 -1.29 -11.79 -9.50
N ALA A 191 -1.85 -11.83 -10.71
CA ALA A 191 -3.18 -11.29 -10.99
C ALA A 191 -4.26 -12.00 -10.17
N VAL A 192 -4.24 -13.34 -10.14
CA VAL A 192 -5.19 -14.14 -9.35
C VAL A 192 -5.06 -13.84 -7.85
N ARG A 193 -3.84 -13.66 -7.35
CA ARG A 193 -3.58 -13.31 -5.95
C ARG A 193 -4.12 -11.93 -5.60
N PHE A 194 -3.90 -10.91 -6.44
CA PHE A 194 -4.47 -9.58 -6.24
C PHE A 194 -6.01 -9.60 -6.26
N GLU A 195 -6.64 -10.32 -7.20
CA GLU A 195 -8.10 -10.46 -7.26
C GLU A 195 -8.66 -11.10 -5.97
N ARG A 196 -7.98 -12.14 -5.44
CA ARG A 196 -8.34 -12.77 -4.16
C ARG A 196 -8.14 -11.83 -2.97
N ALA A 197 -7.06 -11.06 -2.95
CA ALA A 197 -6.77 -10.08 -1.92
C ALA A 197 -7.85 -8.98 -1.87
N LEU A 198 -8.19 -8.42 -3.03
CA LEU A 198 -9.24 -7.40 -3.16
C LEU A 198 -10.61 -7.91 -2.70
N LYS A 199 -10.96 -9.15 -3.04
CA LYS A 199 -12.18 -9.80 -2.57
C LYS A 199 -12.22 -9.96 -1.05
N ALA A 200 -11.10 -10.36 -0.44
CA ALA A 200 -11.00 -10.51 1.01
C ALA A 200 -11.09 -9.17 1.76
N LEU A 201 -10.87 -8.04 1.07
CA LEU A 201 -10.95 -6.68 1.61
C LEU A 201 -12.26 -5.95 1.23
N GLU A 202 -13.25 -6.64 0.69
CA GLU A 202 -14.57 -6.07 0.46
C GLU A 202 -15.18 -5.58 1.79
N GLY A 203 -15.52 -4.29 1.85
CA GLY A 203 -16.06 -3.67 3.05
C GLY A 203 -15.04 -3.48 4.19
N ALA A 204 -13.74 -3.50 3.92
CA ALA A 204 -12.69 -3.09 4.87
C ALA A 204 -12.29 -1.63 4.62
N ASP A 205 -13.14 -0.68 5.02
CA ASP A 205 -12.99 0.74 4.65
C ASP A 205 -11.81 1.42 5.37
N GLY A 206 -11.40 0.90 6.53
CA GLY A 206 -10.20 1.32 7.24
C GLY A 206 -8.91 0.94 6.50
N LEU A 207 -8.97 0.01 5.54
CA LEU A 207 -7.82 -0.47 4.76
C LEU A 207 -7.82 0.04 3.32
N ARG A 208 -8.48 1.17 3.05
CA ARG A 208 -8.59 1.72 1.68
C ARG A 208 -7.26 2.01 0.99
N VAL A 209 -6.21 2.38 1.72
CA VAL A 209 -4.87 2.61 1.14
C VAL A 209 -4.29 1.28 0.64
N ALA A 210 -4.28 0.24 1.47
CA ALA A 210 -3.83 -1.10 1.07
C ALA A 210 -4.66 -1.65 -0.11
N ARG A 211 -5.97 -1.42 -0.11
CA ARG A 211 -6.84 -1.77 -1.26
C ARG A 211 -6.47 -1.00 -2.54
N ALA A 212 -6.13 0.28 -2.42
CA ALA A 212 -5.69 1.09 -3.54
C ALA A 212 -4.33 0.63 -4.09
N GLU A 213 -3.40 0.22 -3.22
CA GLU A 213 -2.12 -0.39 -3.61
C GLU A 213 -2.34 -1.68 -4.40
N MET A 214 -3.24 -2.56 -3.95
CA MET A 214 -3.56 -3.80 -4.67
C MET A 214 -4.23 -3.53 -6.02
N HIS A 215 -5.13 -2.56 -6.08
CA HIS A 215 -5.69 -2.11 -7.36
C HIS A 215 -4.61 -1.57 -8.28
N LEU A 216 -3.69 -0.75 -7.78
CA LEU A 216 -2.60 -0.22 -8.59
C LEU A 216 -1.65 -1.33 -9.07
N GLY A 217 -1.31 -2.29 -8.21
CA GLY A 217 -0.48 -3.45 -8.55
C GLY A 217 -1.11 -4.30 -9.64
N LEU A 218 -2.38 -4.66 -9.50
CA LEU A 218 -3.12 -5.40 -10.52
C LEU A 218 -3.25 -4.61 -11.83
N ALA A 219 -3.52 -3.31 -11.76
CA ALA A 219 -3.59 -2.46 -12.94
C ALA A 219 -2.25 -2.38 -13.67
N GLY A 220 -1.14 -2.27 -12.94
CA GLY A 220 0.22 -2.26 -13.49
C GLY A 220 0.56 -3.56 -14.20
N LEU A 221 0.29 -4.69 -13.56
CA LEU A 221 0.51 -6.02 -14.13
C LEU A 221 -0.30 -6.23 -15.42
N LEU A 222 -1.59 -5.88 -15.41
CA LEU A 222 -2.45 -5.99 -16.60
C LEU A 222 -2.01 -5.03 -17.71
N HIS A 223 -1.52 -3.84 -17.36
CA HIS A 223 -0.99 -2.86 -18.31
C HIS A 223 0.27 -3.40 -18.99
N GLU A 224 1.22 -3.93 -18.22
CA GLU A 224 2.44 -4.53 -18.76
C GLU A 224 2.12 -5.67 -19.74
N GLN A 225 1.25 -6.60 -19.32
CA GLN A 225 0.82 -7.71 -20.17
C GLN A 225 0.01 -7.28 -21.40
N ALA A 226 -0.49 -6.04 -21.45
CA ALA A 226 -1.24 -5.54 -22.58
C ALA A 226 -0.34 -5.25 -23.81
N GLU A 227 0.98 -5.25 -23.66
CA GLU A 227 1.91 -5.20 -24.79
C GLU A 227 1.71 -6.40 -25.73
N ASP A 228 1.60 -7.60 -25.16
CA ASP A 228 1.33 -8.85 -25.91
C ASP A 228 -0.17 -9.17 -26.04
N ARG A 229 -1.00 -8.68 -25.11
CA ARG A 229 -2.46 -8.94 -25.04
C ARG A 229 -3.25 -7.63 -24.95
N PRO A 230 -3.43 -6.87 -26.05
CA PRO A 230 -4.00 -5.52 -26.02
C PRO A 230 -5.39 -5.38 -25.38
N ASP A 231 -6.16 -6.47 -25.33
CA ASP A 231 -7.47 -6.52 -24.66
C ASP A 231 -7.38 -6.32 -23.13
N LEU A 232 -6.24 -6.65 -22.51
CA LEU A 232 -6.03 -6.48 -21.08
C LEU A 232 -6.01 -5.01 -20.62
N MET A 233 -5.71 -4.07 -21.52
CA MET A 233 -5.74 -2.65 -21.18
C MET A 233 -7.14 -2.20 -20.72
N VAL A 234 -8.19 -2.77 -21.32
CA VAL A 234 -9.58 -2.49 -20.92
C VAL A 234 -9.87 -3.00 -19.50
N ARG A 235 -9.18 -4.04 -19.03
CA ARG A 235 -9.27 -4.57 -17.67
C ARG A 235 -8.42 -3.78 -16.68
N ALA A 236 -7.29 -3.21 -17.10
CA ALA A 236 -6.41 -2.41 -16.25
C ALA A 236 -7.05 -1.07 -15.83
N VAL A 237 -7.71 -0.38 -16.77
CA VAL A 237 -8.28 0.97 -16.56
C VAL A 237 -9.24 1.06 -15.35
N PRO A 238 -10.21 0.15 -15.15
CA PRO A 238 -11.07 0.16 -13.97
C PRO A 238 -10.31 0.12 -12.65
N HIS A 239 -9.21 -0.62 -12.58
CA HIS A 239 -8.41 -0.72 -11.35
C HIS A 239 -7.65 0.58 -11.04
N TYR A 240 -7.13 1.29 -12.04
CA TYR A 240 -6.59 2.64 -11.80
C TYR A 240 -7.66 3.60 -11.26
N HIS A 241 -8.88 3.53 -11.78
CA HIS A 241 -10.00 4.33 -11.26
C HIS A 241 -10.37 3.93 -9.82
N SER A 242 -10.42 2.63 -9.51
CA SER A 242 -10.67 2.14 -8.15
C SER A 242 -9.61 2.64 -7.17
N ALA A 243 -8.32 2.61 -7.54
CA ALA A 243 -7.27 3.18 -6.71
C ALA A 243 -7.51 4.67 -6.44
N LEU A 244 -7.81 5.46 -7.48
CA LEU A 244 -8.09 6.91 -7.36
C LEU A 244 -9.38 7.24 -6.59
N GLN A 245 -10.33 6.31 -6.49
CA GLN A 245 -11.53 6.47 -5.66
C GLN A 245 -11.26 6.21 -4.17
N LEU A 246 -10.24 5.43 -3.84
CA LEU A 246 -9.94 4.98 -2.48
C LEU A 246 -8.97 5.92 -1.75
N VAL A 247 -8.12 6.64 -2.48
CA VAL A 247 -7.09 7.52 -1.88
C VAL A 247 -7.14 8.95 -2.38
N LEU A 248 -6.88 9.89 -1.47
CA LEU A 248 -6.65 11.28 -1.78
C LEU A 248 -5.14 11.57 -1.85
N ARG A 249 -4.81 12.68 -2.52
CA ARG A 249 -3.42 13.14 -2.67
C ARG A 249 -2.75 13.39 -1.32
N GLU A 250 -3.48 13.96 -0.36
CA GLU A 250 -2.96 14.35 0.95
C GLU A 250 -2.63 13.13 1.84
N GLU A 251 -3.21 11.97 1.53
CA GLU A 251 -3.13 10.77 2.37
C GLU A 251 -2.09 9.79 1.85
N ALA A 252 -2.04 9.61 0.52
CA ALA A 252 -1.09 8.73 -0.15
C ALA A 252 -0.57 9.39 -1.44
N PRO A 253 0.22 10.47 -1.36
CA PRO A 253 0.57 11.32 -2.51
C PRO A 253 1.23 10.56 -3.64
N LEU A 254 2.17 9.66 -3.32
CA LEU A 254 2.88 8.84 -4.30
C LEU A 254 1.97 7.84 -5.00
N LEU A 255 1.14 7.13 -4.23
CA LEU A 255 0.19 6.17 -4.77
C LEU A 255 -0.83 6.85 -5.69
N TRP A 256 -1.34 8.00 -5.26
CA TRP A 256 -2.27 8.82 -6.04
C TRP A 256 -1.63 9.35 -7.33
N ALA A 257 -0.39 9.83 -7.27
CA ALA A 257 0.33 10.31 -8.45
C ALA A 257 0.67 9.18 -9.43
N ALA A 258 1.07 8.01 -8.94
CA ALA A 258 1.32 6.82 -9.75
C ALA A 258 0.05 6.34 -10.45
N ALA A 259 -1.09 6.29 -9.74
CA ALA A 259 -2.37 5.90 -10.33
C ALA A 259 -2.79 6.87 -11.46
N HIS A 260 -2.63 8.18 -11.27
CA HIS A 260 -2.88 9.17 -12.32
C HIS A 260 -1.94 9.02 -13.53
N ALA A 261 -0.64 8.91 -13.29
CA ALA A 261 0.35 8.78 -14.35
C ALA A 261 0.12 7.51 -15.19
N ASN A 262 -0.16 6.39 -14.53
CA ASN A 262 -0.35 5.10 -15.18
C ASN A 262 -1.72 5.01 -15.90
N LEU A 263 -2.78 5.60 -15.34
CA LEU A 263 -4.06 5.75 -16.03
C LEU A 263 -3.90 6.57 -17.33
N ALA A 264 -3.15 7.66 -17.27
CA ALA A 264 -2.89 8.46 -18.46
C ALA A 264 -2.09 7.69 -19.50
N ALA A 265 -1.04 6.98 -19.09
CA ALA A 265 -0.26 6.13 -19.98
C ALA A 265 -1.14 5.05 -20.64
N ALA A 266 -2.04 4.41 -19.89
CA ALA A 266 -3.01 3.45 -20.42
C ALA A 266 -3.91 4.09 -21.49
N TYR A 267 -4.41 5.30 -21.26
CA TYR A 267 -5.23 6.00 -22.25
C TYR A 267 -4.47 6.44 -23.49
N LEU A 268 -3.19 6.79 -23.37
CA LEU A 268 -2.34 7.16 -24.49
C LEU A 268 -1.95 5.95 -25.36
N THR A 269 -1.92 4.74 -24.81
CA THR A 269 -1.58 3.50 -25.54
C THR A 269 -2.79 2.83 -26.18
N MET A 270 -4.00 3.04 -25.66
CA MET A 270 -5.22 2.46 -26.22
C MET A 270 -5.53 2.95 -27.65
N PRO A 271 -5.86 2.04 -28.61
CA PRO A 271 -6.20 2.41 -29.99
C PRO A 271 -7.33 3.43 -30.10
N MET A 272 -7.14 4.43 -30.96
CA MET A 272 -8.08 5.51 -31.25
C MET A 272 -9.10 5.11 -32.32
N THR A 273 -9.88 4.05 -32.07
CA THR A 273 -10.80 3.48 -33.09
C THR A 273 -12.18 4.14 -33.14
N GLU A 274 -12.53 4.94 -32.14
CA GLU A 274 -13.84 5.60 -31.99
C GLU A 274 -13.68 7.05 -31.52
N ALA A 275 -14.73 7.87 -31.71
CA ALA A 275 -14.77 9.26 -31.22
C ALA A 275 -14.56 9.35 -29.69
N SER A 276 -14.92 8.31 -28.94
CA SER A 276 -14.67 8.16 -27.49
C SER A 276 -13.18 8.23 -27.13
N GLY A 277 -12.28 7.91 -28.07
CA GLY A 277 -10.85 8.00 -27.84
C GLY A 277 -10.32 9.42 -27.69
N GLN A 278 -10.95 10.42 -28.30
CA GLN A 278 -10.54 11.83 -28.15
C GLN A 278 -10.75 12.30 -26.71
N LEU A 279 -11.83 11.85 -26.06
CA LEU A 279 -12.09 12.12 -24.64
C LEU A 279 -10.99 11.53 -23.75
N ARG A 280 -10.45 10.36 -24.10
CA ARG A 280 -9.38 9.72 -23.33
C ARG A 280 -8.09 10.54 -23.32
N LEU A 281 -7.76 11.24 -24.40
CA LEU A 281 -6.57 12.12 -24.42
C LEU A 281 -6.74 13.31 -23.48
N GLY A 282 -7.92 13.95 -23.47
CA GLY A 282 -8.21 15.03 -22.53
C GLY A 282 -8.14 14.57 -21.07
N VAL A 283 -8.68 13.38 -20.78
CA VAL A 283 -8.56 12.77 -19.44
C VAL A 283 -7.11 12.46 -19.09
N ALA A 284 -6.33 11.91 -20.04
CA ALA A 284 -4.91 11.64 -19.83
C ALA A 284 -4.12 12.92 -19.50
N ALA A 285 -4.32 14.01 -20.24
CA ALA A 285 -3.69 15.29 -19.94
C ALA A 285 -4.03 15.78 -18.52
N GLN A 286 -5.31 15.69 -18.12
CA GLN A 286 -5.74 16.09 -16.77
C GLN A 286 -5.12 15.20 -15.68
N SER A 287 -5.05 13.88 -15.89
CA SER A 287 -4.40 12.96 -14.96
C SER A 287 -2.90 13.23 -14.85
N LEU A 288 -2.21 13.51 -15.96
CA LEU A 288 -0.78 13.85 -15.93
C LEU A 288 -0.53 15.16 -15.17
N ARG A 289 -1.36 16.20 -15.39
CA ARG A 289 -1.32 17.43 -14.59
C ARG A 289 -1.56 17.17 -13.10
N SER A 290 -2.43 16.21 -12.77
CA SER A 290 -2.64 15.77 -11.39
C SER A 290 -1.37 15.15 -10.82
N ALA A 291 -0.74 14.20 -11.52
CA ALA A 291 0.51 13.58 -11.09
C ALA A 291 1.66 14.59 -10.87
N LEU A 292 1.75 15.64 -11.71
CA LEU A 292 2.73 16.74 -11.55
C LEU A 292 2.51 17.63 -10.31
N LYS A 293 1.41 17.46 -9.57
CA LYS A 293 1.25 18.10 -8.25
C LYS A 293 2.07 17.42 -7.15
N VAL A 294 2.60 16.23 -7.42
CA VAL A 294 3.39 15.42 -6.48
C VAL A 294 4.78 15.17 -7.06
N TYR A 295 4.87 14.75 -8.32
CA TYR A 295 6.16 14.59 -8.97
C TYR A 295 6.72 15.96 -9.32
N THR A 296 7.78 16.35 -8.62
CA THR A 296 8.57 17.56 -8.83
C THR A 296 9.93 17.19 -9.42
N PRO A 297 10.61 18.11 -10.14
CA PRO A 297 11.96 17.84 -10.63
C PRO A 297 12.98 17.68 -9.50
N GLU A 298 12.72 18.23 -8.32
CA GLU A 298 13.59 18.14 -7.15
C GLU A 298 13.48 16.78 -6.43
N ASP A 299 12.26 16.32 -6.18
CA ASP A 299 12.02 15.12 -5.35
C ASP A 299 11.93 13.84 -6.21
N TYR A 300 11.39 13.95 -7.43
CA TYR A 300 11.09 12.83 -8.32
C TYR A 300 11.46 13.12 -9.78
N PRO A 301 12.75 13.43 -10.08
CA PRO A 301 13.18 13.92 -11.39
C PRO A 301 12.84 12.98 -12.55
N GLU A 302 12.91 11.66 -12.32
CA GLU A 302 12.64 10.66 -13.36
C GLU A 302 11.15 10.55 -13.67
N GLN A 303 10.30 10.46 -12.63
CA GLN A 303 8.85 10.41 -12.74
C GLN A 303 8.31 11.72 -13.31
N TRP A 304 8.80 12.87 -12.82
CA TRP A 304 8.44 14.18 -13.34
C TRP A 304 8.76 14.27 -14.84
N ALA A 305 9.96 13.91 -15.25
CA ALA A 305 10.32 13.95 -16.67
C ALA A 305 9.44 13.03 -17.51
N SER A 306 9.17 11.80 -17.06
CA SER A 306 8.27 10.86 -17.74
C SER A 306 6.85 11.43 -17.90
N VAL A 307 6.28 11.96 -16.83
CA VAL A 307 4.93 12.56 -16.83
C VAL A 307 4.86 13.79 -17.72
N GLN A 308 5.89 14.65 -17.73
CA GLN A 308 5.98 15.80 -18.62
C GLN A 308 5.99 15.39 -20.10
N LEU A 309 6.76 14.35 -20.46
CA LEU A 309 6.81 13.85 -21.84
C LEU A 309 5.46 13.27 -22.28
N ASN A 310 4.79 12.52 -21.41
CA ASN A 310 3.46 12.00 -21.69
C ASN A 310 2.43 13.14 -21.82
N LEU A 311 2.57 14.22 -21.03
CA LEU A 311 1.67 15.37 -21.10
C LEU A 311 1.86 16.11 -22.41
N ALA A 312 3.11 16.36 -22.81
CA ALA A 312 3.43 16.96 -24.10
C ALA A 312 2.85 16.12 -25.26
N ASN A 313 3.04 14.80 -25.25
CA ASN A 313 2.48 13.91 -26.27
C ASN A 313 0.95 13.99 -26.30
N SER A 314 0.30 13.98 -25.13
CA SER A 314 -1.15 14.12 -25.03
C SER A 314 -1.63 15.43 -25.67
N LEU A 315 -0.99 16.57 -25.36
CA LEU A 315 -1.33 17.88 -25.91
C LEU A 315 -1.14 17.95 -27.43
N VAL A 316 -0.08 17.33 -27.96
CA VAL A 316 0.20 17.30 -29.40
C VAL A 316 -0.89 16.56 -30.17
N TYR A 317 -1.35 15.41 -29.66
CA TYR A 317 -2.29 14.55 -30.38
C TYR A 317 -3.76 14.82 -30.05
N THR A 318 -4.07 15.59 -28.99
CA THR A 318 -5.45 15.90 -28.61
C THR A 318 -6.09 16.84 -29.63
N PRO A 319 -7.18 16.44 -30.31
CA PRO A 319 -7.92 17.36 -31.17
C PRO A 319 -8.53 18.49 -30.33
N SER A 320 -8.13 19.74 -30.61
CA SER A 320 -8.54 20.91 -29.84
C SER A 320 -8.72 22.13 -30.73
N ASN A 321 -9.69 22.99 -30.38
CA ASN A 321 -9.81 24.33 -30.97
C ASN A 321 -8.67 25.28 -30.54
N HIS A 322 -7.91 24.89 -29.51
CA HIS A 322 -6.75 25.60 -28.97
C HIS A 322 -5.44 24.88 -29.34
N GLN A 323 -5.36 24.29 -30.54
CA GLN A 323 -4.22 23.46 -30.93
C GLN A 323 -2.88 24.22 -30.88
N ALA A 324 -2.86 25.48 -31.29
CA ALA A 324 -1.64 26.29 -31.23
C ALA A 324 -1.13 26.45 -29.79
N ASP A 325 -2.02 26.76 -28.85
CA ASP A 325 -1.69 26.90 -27.43
C ASP A 325 -1.18 25.58 -26.84
N ASN A 326 -1.82 24.46 -27.18
CA ASN A 326 -1.40 23.11 -26.78
C ASN A 326 0.02 22.76 -27.28
N LEU A 327 0.34 23.12 -28.53
CA LEU A 327 1.66 22.87 -29.12
C LEU A 327 2.73 23.75 -28.47
N VAL A 328 2.42 25.02 -28.16
CA VAL A 328 3.33 25.91 -27.41
C VAL A 328 3.62 25.31 -26.03
N GLU A 329 2.60 24.90 -25.30
CA GLU A 329 2.79 24.26 -24.00
C GLU A 329 3.63 22.98 -24.13
N ALA A 330 3.36 22.12 -25.12
CA ALA A 330 4.17 20.92 -25.34
C ALA A 330 5.65 21.22 -25.56
N VAL A 331 5.99 22.31 -26.28
CA VAL A 331 7.38 22.78 -26.43
C VAL A 331 7.98 23.17 -25.09
N GLU A 332 7.26 23.94 -24.26
CA GLU A 332 7.72 24.34 -22.92
C GLU A 332 8.01 23.13 -22.03
N LEU A 333 7.17 22.10 -22.10
CA LEU A 333 7.36 20.84 -21.37
C LEU A 333 8.61 20.09 -21.84
N TYR A 334 8.82 19.97 -23.16
CA TYR A 334 10.04 19.36 -23.70
C TYR A 334 11.30 20.13 -23.29
N GLU A 335 11.27 21.47 -23.31
CA GLU A 335 12.39 22.30 -22.86
C GLU A 335 12.68 22.15 -21.37
N ALA A 336 11.63 22.04 -20.54
CA ALA A 336 11.79 21.77 -19.11
C ALA A 336 12.50 20.42 -18.88
N VAL A 337 12.09 19.36 -19.58
CA VAL A 337 12.75 18.04 -19.49
C VAL A 337 14.19 18.09 -19.99
N LEU A 338 14.47 18.80 -21.09
CA LEU A 338 15.81 18.94 -21.65
C LEU A 338 16.77 19.75 -20.77
N ARG A 339 16.24 20.65 -19.91
CA ARG A 339 17.01 21.39 -18.90
C ARG A 339 17.31 20.55 -17.67
N ALA A 340 16.36 19.73 -17.23
CA ALA A 340 16.52 18.89 -16.05
C ALA A 340 17.42 17.67 -16.31
N ARG A 341 17.42 17.13 -17.54
CA ARG A 341 18.25 15.97 -17.90
C ARG A 341 19.70 16.37 -18.18
N ASP A 342 20.62 15.68 -17.51
CA ASP A 342 22.04 15.71 -17.84
C ASP A 342 22.27 15.19 -19.27
N ARG A 343 23.03 15.94 -20.06
CA ARG A 343 23.33 15.63 -21.47
C ARG A 343 24.16 14.36 -21.60
N ASP A 344 25.03 14.07 -20.63
CA ASP A 344 26.01 13.00 -20.73
C ASP A 344 25.49 11.68 -20.14
N ARG A 345 24.41 11.71 -19.35
CA ARG A 345 23.85 10.55 -18.66
C ARG A 345 22.81 9.76 -19.48
N ASP A 346 22.01 10.43 -20.33
CA ASP A 346 21.01 9.79 -21.20
C ASP A 346 20.92 10.47 -22.59
N PRO A 347 21.93 10.28 -23.45
CA PRO A 347 21.97 10.90 -24.77
C PRO A 347 20.83 10.41 -25.68
N MET A 348 20.40 9.16 -25.53
CA MET A 348 19.37 8.56 -26.38
C MET A 348 17.97 9.07 -26.01
N GLY A 349 17.67 9.18 -24.71
CA GLY A 349 16.45 9.85 -24.25
C GLY A 349 16.42 11.31 -24.64
N ARG A 350 17.54 12.02 -24.53
CA ARG A 350 17.64 13.41 -25.02
C ARG A 350 17.31 13.53 -26.51
N ALA A 351 17.84 12.64 -27.34
CA ALA A 351 17.57 12.64 -28.78
C ALA A 351 16.07 12.45 -29.10
N ARG A 352 15.37 11.56 -28.37
CA ARG A 352 13.91 11.37 -28.51
C ARG A 352 13.13 12.64 -28.18
N VAL A 353 13.49 13.33 -27.08
CA VAL A 353 12.82 14.57 -26.69
C VAL A 353 13.03 15.67 -27.73
N LEU A 354 14.26 15.83 -28.24
CA LEU A 354 14.57 16.78 -29.31
C LEU A 354 13.83 16.46 -30.62
N ALA A 355 13.70 15.18 -30.98
CA ALA A 355 12.95 14.76 -32.17
C ALA A 355 11.45 15.11 -32.03
N ASN A 356 10.86 14.84 -30.87
CA ASN A 356 9.47 15.20 -30.61
C ASN A 356 9.26 16.72 -30.61
N GLN A 357 10.16 17.48 -29.98
CA GLN A 357 10.12 18.93 -30.01
C GLN A 357 10.23 19.49 -31.44
N GLY A 358 11.15 18.95 -32.24
CA GLY A 358 11.30 19.34 -33.65
C GLY A 358 10.03 19.11 -34.48
N ASN A 359 9.35 17.98 -34.26
CA ASN A 359 8.06 17.71 -34.90
C ASN A 359 7.02 18.76 -34.51
N VAL A 360 6.92 19.12 -33.23
CA VAL A 360 5.96 20.14 -32.77
C VAL A 360 6.28 21.52 -33.33
N LEU A 361 7.55 21.93 -33.32
CA LEU A 361 7.98 23.21 -33.88
C LEU A 361 7.66 23.31 -35.37
N ALA A 362 7.83 22.23 -36.14
CA ALA A 362 7.45 22.20 -37.55
C ALA A 362 5.93 22.39 -37.78
N HIS A 363 5.08 22.01 -36.82
CA HIS A 363 3.64 22.29 -36.87
C HIS A 363 3.29 23.74 -36.50
N LEU A 364 4.15 24.42 -35.73
CA LEU A 364 3.97 25.82 -35.32
C LEU A 364 4.46 26.84 -36.37
N GLY A 365 5.37 26.44 -37.26
CA GLY A 365 5.88 27.27 -38.37
C GLY A 365 7.30 27.75 -38.15
#